data_AF-A0A7V3VRV5-F1
#
_entry.id   AF-A0A7V3VRV5-F1
#
_cell.length_a   1.000
_cell.length_b   1.000
_cell.length_c   1.000
_cell.angle_alpha   90.00
_cell.angle_beta   90.00
_cell.angle_gamma   90.00
#
_symmetry.space_group_name_H-M   'P 1'
#
loop_
_entity.id
_entity.type
_entity.pdbx_description
1 polymer ?
#
loop_
_entity_poly.entity_id
_entity_poly.type
_entity_poly.pdbx_seq_one_letter_code
_entity_poly.pdbx_strand_id
1 'polypeptide(L)'
;LPSEEAKFESDESTGEIGTFYYDSHGDFIDLEDRVVEAIVLEIPMKVLCKPDCKGLCPHCGINLNEHPDHVCQEEEAEKSKSPFKILKDKDIS
;
A
#
# COMPACT_ATOMS: atom_id res chain seq x y z
N LEU A 1 -19.42 27.47 -23.93
CA LEU A 1 -18.99 26.89 -25.22
C LEU A 1 -17.51 27.17 -25.37
N PRO A 2 -16.65 26.14 -25.35
CA PRO A 2 -16.62 24.97 -24.45
C PRO A 2 -15.75 25.33 -23.20
N SER A 3 -15.85 24.83 -21.97
CA SER A 3 -16.10 23.47 -21.45
C SER A 3 -15.23 22.41 -22.11
N GLU A 4 -13.94 22.69 -22.25
CA GLU A 4 -12.94 21.64 -22.45
C GLU A 4 -12.27 21.40 -21.12
N GLU A 5 -12.75 20.37 -20.45
CA GLU A 5 -12.01 19.68 -19.39
C GLU A 5 -10.70 19.26 -20.03
N ALA A 6 -9.58 19.77 -19.52
CA ALA A 6 -8.26 19.40 -20.01
C ALA A 6 -8.13 17.88 -19.85
N LYS A 7 -8.30 17.16 -20.96
CA LYS A 7 -8.14 15.72 -20.98
C LYS A 7 -6.68 15.43 -20.67
N PHE A 8 -6.47 14.82 -19.51
CA PHE A 8 -5.23 14.18 -19.15
C PHE A 8 -5.03 12.97 -20.08
N GLU A 9 -4.42 13.20 -21.23
CA GLU A 9 -3.86 12.13 -22.05
C GLU A 9 -2.45 11.87 -21.53
N SER A 10 -2.33 10.88 -20.65
CA SER A 10 -1.04 10.29 -20.32
C SER A 10 -0.50 9.57 -21.56
N ASP A 11 0.51 10.15 -22.19
CA ASP A 11 1.32 9.45 -23.19
C ASP A 11 2.07 8.30 -22.49
N GLU A 12 1.51 7.10 -22.62
CA GLU A 12 2.15 5.87 -22.24
C GLU A 12 3.15 5.48 -23.34
N SER A 13 4.27 6.18 -23.46
CA SER A 13 5.39 5.70 -24.28
C SER A 13 6.70 6.39 -23.96
N THR A 14 7.35 5.94 -22.88
CA THR A 14 8.78 5.53 -22.83
C THR A 14 9.20 5.48 -21.37
N GLY A 15 10.07 4.53 -21.00
CA GLY A 15 10.63 4.41 -19.65
C GLY A 15 11.61 5.53 -19.30
N GLU A 16 11.25 6.77 -19.60
CA GLU A 16 11.97 7.98 -19.25
C GLU A 16 11.32 8.62 -18.02
N ILE A 17 12.15 9.19 -17.14
CA ILE A 17 11.70 9.97 -16.00
C ILE A 17 10.83 11.11 -16.57
N GLY A 18 9.52 11.05 -16.33
CA GLY A 18 8.55 11.93 -16.99
C GLY A 18 8.92 13.41 -16.85
N THR A 19 8.97 14.12 -17.98
CA THR A 19 9.10 15.59 -17.96
C THR A 19 7.73 16.19 -17.72
N PHE A 20 7.56 16.89 -16.60
CA PHE A 20 6.30 17.53 -16.23
C PHE A 20 6.30 18.99 -16.66
N TYR A 21 5.24 19.41 -17.36
CA TYR A 21 5.04 20.78 -17.79
C TYR A 21 3.98 21.44 -16.91
N TYR A 22 4.31 22.61 -16.37
CA TYR A 22 3.38 23.44 -15.61
C TYR A 22 3.00 24.66 -16.44
N ASP A 23 1.74 25.09 -16.35
CA ASP A 23 1.31 26.34 -16.95
C ASP A 23 1.93 27.52 -16.17
N SER A 24 2.77 28.31 -16.85
CA SER A 24 3.42 29.48 -16.26
C SER A 24 2.49 30.67 -16.07
N HIS A 25 1.26 30.59 -16.57
CA HIS A 25 0.26 31.66 -16.48
C HIS A 25 -0.78 31.45 -15.38
N GLY A 26 -0.76 30.31 -14.71
CA GLY A 26 -1.62 30.03 -13.56
C GLY A 26 -1.06 30.56 -12.24
N ASP A 27 -1.95 30.96 -11.32
CA ASP A 27 -1.56 31.35 -9.96
C ASP A 27 -1.26 30.14 -9.05
N PHE A 28 -1.59 28.92 -9.51
CA PHE A 28 -1.51 27.68 -8.73
C PHE A 28 -0.87 26.56 -9.53
N ILE A 29 -0.10 25.72 -8.83
CA ILE A 29 0.52 24.50 -9.35
C ILE A 29 -0.09 23.31 -8.60
N ASP A 30 -0.59 22.32 -9.33
CA ASP A 30 -1.03 21.06 -8.74
C ASP A 30 0.18 20.15 -8.49
N LEU A 31 0.30 19.67 -7.25
CA LEU A 31 1.41 18.84 -6.77
C LEU A 31 0.94 17.48 -6.27
N GLU A 32 -0.34 17.12 -6.41
CA GLU A 32 -0.91 15.89 -5.86
C GLU A 32 -0.04 14.67 -6.18
N ASP A 33 0.25 14.43 -7.47
CA ASP A 33 1.05 13.29 -7.91
C ASP A 33 2.48 13.31 -7.35
N ARG A 34 3.14 14.48 -7.31
CA ARG A 34 4.51 14.61 -6.79
C ARG A 34 4.58 14.29 -5.31
N VAL A 35 3.58 14.74 -4.56
CA VAL A 35 3.48 14.51 -3.12
C VAL A 35 3.19 13.03 -2.87
N VAL A 36 2.29 12.41 -3.62
CA VAL A 36 1.99 10.97 -3.50
C VAL A 36 3.22 10.13 -3.83
N GLU A 37 3.93 10.41 -4.93
CA GLU A 37 5.17 9.71 -5.29
C GLU A 37 6.21 9.79 -4.17
N ALA A 38 6.45 11.00 -3.64
CA ALA A 38 7.40 11.20 -2.56
C ALA A 38 7.01 10.41 -1.29
N ILE A 39 5.73 10.44 -0.92
CA ILE A 39 5.23 9.70 0.25
C ILE A 39 5.39 8.19 0.05
N VAL A 40 5.01 7.65 -1.12
CA VAL A 40 5.07 6.21 -1.41
C VAL A 40 6.49 5.66 -1.24
N LEU A 41 7.51 6.42 -1.62
CA LEU A 41 8.92 6.05 -1.45
C LEU A 41 9.36 5.96 0.02
N GLU A 42 8.71 6.70 0.92
CA GLU A 42 9.01 6.70 2.35
C GLU A 42 8.18 5.70 3.16
N ILE A 43 7.17 5.06 2.55
CA ILE A 43 6.32 4.09 3.26
C ILE A 43 7.14 2.85 3.66
N PRO A 44 7.11 2.43 4.93
CA PRO A 44 7.80 1.23 5.36
C PRO A 44 7.17 -0.03 4.75
N MET A 45 8.00 -1.00 4.35
CA MET A 45 7.53 -2.28 3.78
C MET A 45 6.61 -3.07 4.74
N LYS A 46 6.72 -2.85 6.05
CA LYS A 46 5.89 -3.49 7.07
C LYS A 46 5.50 -2.47 8.14
N VAL A 47 4.20 -2.15 8.19
CA VAL A 47 3.64 -1.34 9.29
C VAL A 47 3.41 -2.26 10.49
N LEU A 48 4.18 -2.03 11.56
CA LEU A 48 4.04 -2.74 12.82
C LEU A 48 3.22 -1.89 13.81
N CYS A 49 2.47 -2.54 14.70
CA CYS A 49 1.76 -1.80 15.76
C CYS A 49 2.70 -1.18 16.81
N LYS A 50 3.95 -1.67 16.89
CA LYS A 50 5.03 -1.14 17.74
C LYS A 50 6.40 -1.61 17.22
N PRO A 51 7.52 -0.93 17.57
CA PRO A 51 8.84 -1.21 16.99
C PRO A 51 9.35 -2.65 17.19
N ASP A 52 8.98 -3.30 18.28
CA ASP A 52 9.39 -4.66 18.66
C ASP A 52 8.31 -5.73 18.33
N CYS A 53 7.27 -5.37 17.56
CA CYS A 53 6.20 -6.29 17.25
C CYS A 53 6.68 -7.43 16.35
N LYS A 54 6.54 -8.67 16.84
CA LYS A 54 6.85 -9.88 16.07
C LYS A 54 5.87 -10.12 14.91
N GLY A 55 4.69 -9.50 14.97
CA GLY A 55 3.65 -9.58 13.95
C GLY A 55 2.83 -10.87 14.03
N LEU A 56 2.18 -11.19 12.91
CA LEU A 56 1.38 -12.41 12.77
C LEU A 56 2.16 -13.46 11.97
N CYS A 57 1.91 -14.75 12.24
CA CYS A 57 2.43 -15.82 11.40
C CYS A 57 1.85 -15.70 9.98
N PRO A 58 2.69 -15.67 8.92
CA PRO A 58 2.23 -15.49 7.54
C PRO A 58 1.43 -16.68 6.99
N HIS A 59 1.40 -17.81 7.71
CA HIS A 59 0.68 -19.02 7.30
C HIS A 59 -0.70 -19.14 7.99
N CYS A 60 -0.73 -19.08 9.32
CA CYS A 60 -1.96 -19.30 10.09
C CYS A 60 -2.56 -18.03 10.72
N GLY A 61 -1.79 -16.92 10.74
CA GLY A 61 -2.20 -15.63 11.30
C GLY A 61 -2.02 -15.47 12.82
N ILE A 62 -1.51 -16.47 13.54
CA ILE A 62 -1.38 -16.40 15.00
C ILE A 62 -0.49 -15.23 15.43
N ASN A 63 -0.82 -14.59 16.57
CA ASN A 63 -0.04 -13.50 17.13
C ASN A 63 1.28 -14.00 17.73
N LEU A 64 2.40 -13.70 17.06
CA LEU A 64 3.75 -14.14 17.49
C LEU A 64 4.25 -13.39 18.73
N ASN A 65 3.59 -12.29 19.12
CA ASN A 65 3.88 -11.61 20.38
C ASN A 65 3.39 -12.42 21.58
N GLU A 66 2.30 -13.17 21.44
CA GLU A 66 1.72 -14.04 22.47
C GLU A 66 2.30 -15.45 22.42
N HIS A 67 2.62 -15.93 21.21
CA HIS A 67 3.17 -17.27 20.97
C HIS A 67 4.52 -17.19 20.25
N PRO A 68 5.61 -16.82 20.97
CA PRO A 68 6.91 -16.55 20.35
C PRO A 68 7.60 -17.79 19.79
N ASP A 69 7.30 -18.97 20.33
CA ASP A 69 7.89 -20.26 19.92
C ASP A 69 7.00 -21.01 18.91
N HIS A 70 6.02 -20.32 18.32
CA HIS A 70 5.10 -20.93 17.35
C HIS A 70 5.85 -21.39 16.08
N VAL A 71 5.69 -22.67 15.76
CA VAL A 71 6.13 -23.26 14.49
C VAL A 71 4.87 -23.69 13.74
N CYS A 72 4.65 -23.12 12.56
CA CYS A 72 3.50 -23.48 11.73
C CYS A 72 3.80 -24.78 10.99
N GLN A 73 2.90 -25.75 11.07
CA GLN A 73 3.01 -27.00 10.30
C GLN A 73 2.46 -26.79 8.88
N GLU A 74 3.12 -27.35 7.87
CA GLU A 74 2.80 -27.17 6.44
C GLU A 74 1.37 -27.62 6.09
N GLU A 75 0.86 -28.64 6.78
CA GLU A 75 -0.49 -29.18 6.61
C GLU A 75 -1.61 -28.27 7.15
N GLU A 76 -1.30 -27.33 8.05
CA GLU A 76 -2.22 -26.28 8.47
C GLU A 76 -2.19 -25.03 7.57
N ALA A 77 -1.04 -24.76 6.93
CA ALA A 77 -0.84 -23.64 6.01
C ALA A 77 -1.64 -23.79 4.71
N GLU A 78 -1.86 -25.03 4.26
CA GLU A 78 -2.69 -25.36 3.09
C GLU A 78 -4.20 -25.27 3.39
N LYS A 79 -4.60 -25.48 4.66
CA LYS A 79 -6.02 -25.43 5.10
C LYS A 79 -6.49 -24.01 5.45
N SER A 80 -5.57 -23.07 5.67
CA SER A 80 -5.92 -21.69 5.97
C SER A 80 -6.16 -20.90 4.68
N LYS A 81 -7.40 -20.41 4.48
CA LYS A 81 -7.79 -19.49 3.41
C LYS A 81 -7.17 -18.09 3.61
N SER A 82 -5.85 -18.01 3.65
CA SER A 82 -5.02 -16.86 4.03
C SER A 82 -4.78 -16.70 5.55
N PRO A 83 -3.63 -16.14 5.94
CA PRO A 83 -3.30 -15.77 7.32
C PRO A 83 -4.31 -14.81 7.97
N PHE A 84 -5.17 -14.15 7.20
CA PHE A 84 -6.19 -13.23 7.73
C PHE A 84 -7.45 -13.93 8.25
N LYS A 85 -7.47 -15.27 8.32
CA LYS A 85 -8.61 -16.04 8.86
C LYS A 85 -9.04 -15.59 10.26
N ILE A 86 -8.11 -15.12 11.09
CA ILE A 86 -8.37 -14.63 12.45
C ILE A 86 -9.19 -13.33 12.46
N LEU A 87 -9.27 -12.63 11.32
CA LEU A 87 -10.00 -11.38 11.18
C LEU A 87 -11.42 -11.57 10.61
N LYS A 88 -11.87 -12.81 10.36
CA LYS A 88 -13.16 -13.08 9.70
C LYS A 88 -14.38 -12.60 10.48
N ASP A 89 -14.31 -12.59 11.80
CA ASP A 89 -15.43 -12.26 12.69
C ASP A 89 -15.31 -10.86 13.29
N LYS A 90 -14.37 -10.04 12.78
CA LYS A 90 -14.25 -8.64 13.17
C LYS A 90 -14.96 -7.80 12.13
N ASP A 91 -16.11 -7.26 12.48
CA ASP A 91 -16.81 -6.25 11.67
C ASP A 91 -15.87 -5.06 11.45
N ILE A 92 -15.32 -4.95 10.24
CA ILE A 92 -14.65 -3.72 9.77
C ILE A 92 -15.78 -2.81 9.28
N SER A 93 -16.35 -2.04 10.21
CA SER A 93 -17.38 -1.04 9.91
C SER A 93 -16.78 0.23 9.33
#